data_AF-A0A4U0W062-F1
#
_entry.id   AF-A0A4U0W062-F1
#
_cell.length_a   1.000
_cell.length_b   1.000
_cell.length_c   1.000
_cell.angle_alpha   90.00
_cell.angle_beta   90.00
_cell.angle_gamma   90.00
#
_symmetry.space_group_name_H-M   'P 1'
#
loop_
_entity.id
_entity.type
_entity.pdbx_description
1 polymer ?
#
loop_
_entity_poly.entity_id
_entity_poly.type
_entity_poly.pdbx_seq_one_letter_code
_entity_poly.pdbx_strand_id
1 'polypeptide(L)'
;MKNTRFRKAEGNQKHAPVNSANHPKSDEAQQRSDPMDPIIFTSRLKLTLVTKAERGSPELEWFHELHSNEKATWWSIYGQAKSIEDTEKVMKGYLPTNEGEENMYRVAYAVHKILESMNGSVEGEPQPAEQEKKSTKFVGLVTLKSLDAGSLALPEDLTIPIAATTTTLTVELAYLFLPIGWGKGYATESVEAVFESCKRTRSFWTPFSKLYIRAVVNESNPASLRVIDKTGMTKSGVYDWTGKAIFLAGEWRERDSLHIFGMHLLE
;
A
#
# COMPACT_ATOMS: atom_id res chain seq x y z
N MET A 1 45.39 29.30 -35.50
CA MET A 1 45.67 28.73 -34.16
C MET A 1 44.71 29.38 -33.18
N LYS A 2 43.88 28.73 -32.35
CA LYS A 2 43.48 27.35 -32.11
C LYS A 2 42.03 27.43 -31.59
N ASN A 3 41.12 26.67 -32.19
CA ASN A 3 39.78 26.38 -31.67
C ASN A 3 39.92 25.42 -30.47
N THR A 4 39.35 25.76 -29.31
CA THR A 4 39.31 24.85 -28.16
C THR A 4 37.91 24.24 -28.05
N ARG A 5 37.78 23.02 -28.60
CA ARG A 5 36.65 22.11 -28.38
C ARG A 5 36.60 21.68 -26.92
N PHE A 6 35.48 21.92 -26.23
CA PHE A 6 35.16 21.22 -25.00
C PHE A 6 34.73 19.79 -25.33
N ARG A 7 35.54 18.82 -24.90
CA ARG A 7 35.21 17.39 -24.92
C ARG A 7 34.17 17.12 -23.82
N LYS A 8 33.01 16.57 -24.21
CA LYS A 8 32.11 15.86 -23.30
C LYS A 8 32.86 14.65 -22.74
N ALA A 9 32.98 14.56 -21.43
CA ALA A 9 33.39 13.34 -20.75
C ALA A 9 32.18 12.42 -20.64
N GLU A 10 32.18 11.34 -21.39
CA GLU A 10 31.27 10.20 -21.20
C GLU A 10 31.70 9.46 -19.93
N GLY A 11 30.99 9.73 -18.84
CA GLY A 11 31.06 8.97 -17.60
C GLY A 11 30.24 7.69 -17.75
N ASN A 12 30.92 6.63 -18.17
CA ASN A 12 30.39 5.27 -18.29
C ASN A 12 30.12 4.71 -16.87
N GLN A 13 28.92 4.92 -16.33
CA GLN A 13 28.51 4.32 -15.06
C GLN A 13 28.09 2.86 -15.32
N LYS A 14 28.97 1.96 -14.89
CA LYS A 14 28.74 0.51 -14.90
C LYS A 14 27.47 0.20 -14.11
N HIS A 15 26.48 -0.38 -14.78
CA HIS A 15 25.34 -1.02 -14.12
C HIS A 15 25.86 -2.17 -13.24
N ALA A 16 25.74 -2.00 -11.92
CA ALA A 16 25.81 -3.13 -11.01
C ALA A 16 24.52 -3.95 -11.17
N PRO A 17 24.59 -5.29 -11.23
CA PRO A 17 23.40 -6.12 -11.34
C PRO A 17 22.56 -5.99 -10.08
N VAL A 18 21.29 -5.63 -10.26
CA VAL A 18 20.25 -5.76 -9.24
C VAL A 18 20.08 -7.25 -8.97
N ASN A 19 20.49 -7.71 -7.78
CA ASN A 19 20.17 -9.06 -7.33
C ASN A 19 18.67 -9.15 -7.06
N SER A 20 17.93 -9.58 -8.09
CA SER A 20 16.57 -10.10 -7.96
C SER A 20 16.64 -11.43 -7.20
N ALA A 21 16.90 -11.37 -5.91
CA ALA A 21 16.92 -12.53 -5.03
C ALA A 21 15.54 -12.65 -4.37
N ASN A 22 14.66 -13.42 -5.01
CA ASN A 22 13.67 -14.32 -4.40
C ASN A 22 12.67 -14.75 -5.48
N HIS A 23 13.04 -15.78 -6.25
CA HIS A 23 12.07 -16.61 -6.95
C HIS A 23 12.21 -18.02 -6.39
N PRO A 24 11.23 -18.52 -5.63
CA PRO A 24 11.19 -19.95 -5.35
C PRO A 24 11.05 -20.70 -6.69
N LYS A 25 11.72 -21.85 -6.79
CA LYS A 25 11.66 -22.70 -7.97
C LYS A 25 10.21 -23.11 -8.24
N SER A 26 9.84 -23.03 -9.51
CA SER A 26 8.59 -23.55 -10.08
C SER A 26 8.53 -25.06 -9.87
N ASP A 27 7.72 -25.51 -8.93
CA ASP A 27 6.88 -26.71 -9.01
C ASP A 27 5.97 -26.69 -7.78
N GLU A 28 4.67 -26.87 -8.00
CA GLU A 28 3.54 -26.67 -7.08
C GLU A 28 3.10 -25.21 -6.90
N ALA A 29 2.21 -24.74 -7.78
CA ALA A 29 1.30 -23.65 -7.48
C ALA A 29 0.37 -24.10 -6.34
N GLN A 30 0.85 -23.98 -5.11
CA GLN A 30 0.05 -24.25 -3.92
C GLN A 30 -1.11 -23.24 -3.93
N GLN A 31 -2.33 -23.73 -4.14
CA GLN A 31 -3.55 -22.98 -3.87
C GLN A 31 -3.45 -22.49 -2.42
N ARG A 32 -3.22 -21.19 -2.20
CA ARG A 32 -3.03 -20.59 -0.86
C ARG A 32 -4.24 -20.97 0.00
N SER A 33 -4.00 -21.56 1.18
CA SER A 33 -5.04 -22.36 1.84
C SER A 33 -6.19 -21.54 2.40
N ASP A 34 -5.94 -20.27 2.80
CA ASP A 34 -7.00 -19.33 3.17
C ASP A 34 -6.78 -17.95 2.53
N PRO A 35 -7.83 -17.33 1.97
CA PRO A 35 -7.76 -15.94 1.52
C PRO A 35 -7.70 -14.98 2.72
N MET A 36 -7.25 -13.75 2.48
CA MET A 36 -7.43 -12.64 3.43
C MET A 36 -8.92 -12.46 3.80
N ASP A 37 -9.21 -11.90 4.98
CA ASP A 37 -10.58 -11.67 5.43
C ASP A 37 -11.38 -10.86 4.38
N PRO A 38 -12.48 -11.38 3.82
CA PRO A 38 -13.19 -10.67 2.74
C PRO A 38 -13.82 -9.36 3.22
N ILE A 39 -14.22 -9.31 4.50
CA ILE A 39 -14.81 -8.13 5.14
C ILE A 39 -14.22 -8.00 6.54
N ILE A 40 -13.77 -6.80 6.90
CA ILE A 40 -13.37 -6.45 8.27
C ILE A 40 -14.28 -5.33 8.77
N PHE A 41 -14.91 -5.55 9.92
CA PHE A 41 -15.64 -4.50 10.62
C PHE A 41 -14.80 -3.94 11.76
N THR A 42 -14.94 -2.65 11.96
CA THR A 42 -14.43 -1.91 13.11
C THR A 42 -15.61 -1.16 13.74
N SER A 43 -15.34 -0.35 14.77
CA SER A 43 -16.36 0.47 15.40
C SER A 43 -17.07 1.42 14.41
N ARG A 44 -16.33 1.93 13.41
CA ARG A 44 -16.81 2.99 12.51
C ARG A 44 -16.71 2.66 11.03
N LEU A 45 -15.95 1.62 10.67
CA LEU A 45 -15.58 1.31 9.30
C LEU A 45 -15.92 -0.13 8.92
N LYS A 46 -16.27 -0.30 7.65
CA LYS A 46 -16.31 -1.58 6.93
C LYS A 46 -15.19 -1.56 5.90
N LEU A 47 -14.26 -2.50 5.97
CA LEU A 47 -13.23 -2.71 4.96
C LEU A 47 -13.64 -3.92 4.12
N THR A 48 -13.67 -3.75 2.81
CA THR A 48 -13.98 -4.82 1.85
C THR A 48 -12.72 -5.18 1.10
N LEU A 49 -12.32 -6.45 1.13
CA LEU A 49 -11.21 -6.95 0.32
C LEU A 49 -11.60 -6.87 -1.16
N VAL A 50 -10.80 -6.12 -1.93
CA VAL A 50 -11.00 -5.98 -3.37
C VAL A 50 -9.99 -6.86 -4.10
N THR A 51 -10.48 -7.90 -4.75
CA THR A 51 -9.67 -8.81 -5.57
C THR A 51 -9.80 -8.51 -7.06
N LYS A 52 -10.89 -7.85 -7.47
CA LYS A 52 -11.20 -7.42 -8.83
C LYS A 52 -11.97 -6.11 -8.80
N ALA A 53 -11.83 -5.32 -9.87
CA ALA A 53 -12.54 -4.06 -10.04
C ALA A 53 -12.68 -3.80 -11.55
N GLU A 54 -13.70 -4.43 -12.12
CA GLU A 54 -14.00 -4.42 -13.56
C GLU A 54 -14.83 -3.19 -13.95
N ARG A 55 -14.89 -2.86 -15.24
CA ARG A 55 -15.73 -1.74 -15.71
C ARG A 55 -17.20 -1.97 -15.38
N GLY A 56 -17.82 -0.95 -14.78
CA GLY A 56 -19.20 -1.02 -14.28
C GLY A 56 -19.34 -1.64 -12.88
N SER A 57 -18.25 -2.03 -12.24
CA SER A 57 -18.26 -2.47 -10.83
C SER A 57 -18.21 -1.27 -9.87
N PRO A 58 -18.84 -1.37 -8.68
CA PRO A 58 -18.68 -0.38 -7.62
C PRO A 58 -17.22 -0.16 -7.22
N GLU A 59 -16.40 -1.22 -7.21
CA GLU A 59 -15.00 -1.17 -6.80
C GLU A 59 -14.17 -0.26 -7.71
N LEU A 60 -14.38 -0.33 -9.03
CA LEU A 60 -13.72 0.57 -9.98
C LEU A 60 -14.20 2.01 -9.80
N GLU A 61 -15.49 2.22 -9.53
CA GLU A 61 -16.04 3.56 -9.27
C GLU A 61 -15.42 4.17 -8.01
N TRP A 62 -15.31 3.42 -6.92
CA TRP A 62 -14.65 3.86 -5.69
C TRP A 62 -13.19 4.23 -5.92
N PHE A 63 -12.45 3.38 -6.64
CA PHE A 63 -11.04 3.64 -6.94
C PHE A 63 -10.87 4.82 -7.88
N HIS A 64 -11.76 5.00 -8.86
CA HIS A 64 -11.72 6.18 -9.71
C HIS A 64 -12.06 7.44 -8.93
N GLU A 65 -13.08 7.42 -8.05
CA GLU A 65 -13.38 8.54 -7.15
C GLU A 65 -12.15 8.94 -6.33
N LEU A 66 -11.42 7.95 -5.80
CA LEU A 66 -10.22 8.18 -5.00
C LEU A 66 -9.06 8.74 -5.83
N HIS A 67 -8.71 8.09 -6.94
CA HIS A 67 -7.54 8.43 -7.75
C HIS A 67 -7.75 9.67 -8.61
N SER A 68 -8.99 10.03 -8.93
CA SER A 68 -9.32 11.30 -9.59
C SER A 68 -9.43 12.46 -8.60
N ASN A 69 -9.37 12.23 -7.29
CA ASN A 69 -9.43 13.30 -6.30
C ASN A 69 -8.04 13.90 -6.05
N GLU A 70 -7.81 15.12 -6.54
CA GLU A 70 -6.53 15.85 -6.42
C GLU A 70 -5.98 15.87 -4.98
N LYS A 71 -6.86 16.12 -3.99
CA LYS A 71 -6.47 16.21 -2.58
C LYS A 71 -6.07 14.84 -2.04
N ALA A 72 -6.82 13.79 -2.38
CA ALA A 72 -6.46 12.43 -1.98
C ALA A 72 -5.10 12.06 -2.57
N THR A 73 -4.89 12.25 -3.88
CA THR A 73 -3.66 11.88 -4.58
C THR A 73 -2.50 12.86 -4.44
N TRP A 74 -2.60 13.88 -3.58
CA TRP A 74 -1.58 14.93 -3.46
C TRP A 74 -0.17 14.38 -3.17
N TRP A 75 -0.11 13.28 -2.41
CA TRP A 75 1.12 12.57 -2.06
C TRP A 75 1.27 11.21 -2.80
N SER A 76 0.52 10.99 -3.88
CA SER A 76 0.64 9.80 -4.72
C SER A 76 1.72 10.03 -5.77
N ILE A 77 2.68 9.10 -5.87
CA ILE A 77 3.71 9.11 -6.93
C ILE A 77 3.13 8.85 -8.33
N TYR A 78 1.87 8.37 -8.41
CA TYR A 78 1.15 8.17 -9.66
C TYR A 78 0.37 9.43 -10.11
N GLY A 79 0.29 10.45 -9.25
CA GLY A 79 -0.51 11.65 -9.49
C GLY A 79 -2.01 11.39 -9.50
N GLN A 80 -2.76 12.39 -9.98
CA GLN A 80 -4.21 12.33 -10.13
C GLN A 80 -4.57 11.64 -11.46
N ALA A 81 -5.37 10.59 -11.40
CA ALA A 81 -5.94 9.95 -12.57
C ALA A 81 -6.92 10.91 -13.29
N LYS A 82 -6.79 11.03 -14.61
CA LYS A 82 -7.68 11.89 -15.42
C LYS A 82 -8.78 11.09 -16.11
N SER A 83 -8.65 9.77 -16.15
CA SER A 83 -9.64 8.86 -16.71
C SER A 83 -9.72 7.54 -15.96
N ILE A 84 -10.70 6.72 -16.34
CA ILE A 84 -10.84 5.35 -15.86
C ILE A 84 -9.60 4.53 -16.25
N GLU A 85 -9.08 4.71 -17.47
CA GLU A 85 -7.89 4.00 -17.96
C GLU A 85 -6.65 4.29 -17.11
N ASP A 86 -6.48 5.53 -16.64
CA ASP A 86 -5.39 5.88 -15.74
C ASP A 86 -5.56 5.19 -14.38
N THR A 87 -6.80 5.09 -13.90
CA THR A 87 -7.12 4.39 -12.64
C THR A 87 -6.83 2.90 -12.77
N GLU A 88 -7.24 2.28 -13.88
CA GLU A 88 -6.95 0.87 -14.19
C GLU A 88 -5.44 0.59 -14.21
N LYS A 89 -4.62 1.49 -14.78
CA LYS A 89 -3.15 1.35 -14.76
C LYS A 89 -2.60 1.38 -13.34
N VAL A 90 -3.10 2.27 -12.49
CA VAL A 90 -2.67 2.41 -11.09
C VAL A 90 -3.10 1.18 -10.27
N MET A 91 -4.32 0.69 -10.47
CA MET A 91 -4.87 -0.50 -9.82
C MET A 91 -4.08 -1.78 -10.11
N LYS A 92 -3.56 -1.92 -11.33
CA LYS A 92 -2.64 -3.02 -11.69
C LYS A 92 -1.38 -3.07 -10.82
N GLY A 93 -1.05 -2.01 -10.08
CA GLY A 93 0.08 -2.00 -9.17
C GLY A 93 -0.19 -2.65 -7.80
N TYR A 94 -1.45 -2.78 -7.39
CA TYR A 94 -1.81 -3.23 -6.03
C TYR A 94 -2.98 -4.21 -5.94
N LEU A 95 -3.72 -4.44 -7.03
CA LEU A 95 -4.67 -5.55 -7.09
C LEU A 95 -3.98 -6.86 -7.47
N PRO A 96 -4.47 -8.01 -6.99
CA PRO A 96 -4.02 -9.31 -7.47
C PRO A 96 -4.14 -9.42 -9.00
N THR A 97 -3.18 -10.08 -9.64
CA THR A 97 -3.21 -10.40 -11.08
C THR A 97 -3.07 -11.90 -11.28
N ASN A 98 -3.69 -12.41 -12.34
CA ASN A 98 -3.61 -13.82 -12.73
C ASN A 98 -2.48 -14.07 -13.75
N GLU A 99 -1.77 -13.02 -14.19
CA GLU A 99 -0.77 -13.10 -15.25
C GLU A 99 0.64 -12.90 -14.67
N GLY A 100 1.49 -13.93 -14.75
CA GLY A 100 2.95 -13.82 -14.61
C GLY A 100 3.51 -13.39 -13.24
N GLU A 101 2.65 -13.18 -12.24
CA GLU A 101 3.03 -12.69 -10.90
C GLU A 101 2.53 -13.62 -9.78
N GLU A 102 2.54 -14.94 -10.00
CA GLU A 102 2.04 -15.95 -9.05
C GLU A 102 2.67 -15.86 -7.64
N ASN A 103 3.85 -15.26 -7.55
CA ASN A 103 4.61 -15.07 -6.31
C ASN A 103 4.45 -13.68 -5.66
N MET A 104 3.66 -12.77 -6.24
CA MET A 104 3.42 -11.46 -5.63
C MET A 104 2.28 -11.54 -4.61
N TYR A 105 2.44 -10.80 -3.52
CA TYR A 105 1.43 -10.64 -2.48
C TYR A 105 0.85 -9.25 -2.62
N ARG A 106 -0.46 -9.19 -2.87
CA ARG A 106 -1.19 -7.95 -3.09
C ARG A 106 -2.49 -8.05 -2.34
N VAL A 107 -2.71 -7.11 -1.44
CA VAL A 107 -3.92 -7.02 -0.63
C VAL A 107 -4.42 -5.59 -0.73
N ALA A 108 -5.70 -5.41 -1.06
CA ALA A 108 -6.32 -4.10 -1.19
C ALA A 108 -7.66 -4.10 -0.48
N TYR A 109 -7.84 -3.20 0.48
CA TYR A 109 -9.09 -3.02 1.20
C TYR A 109 -9.70 -1.67 0.87
N ALA A 110 -10.90 -1.69 0.27
CA ALA A 110 -11.75 -0.52 0.13
C ALA A 110 -12.38 -0.19 1.49
N VAL A 111 -12.11 1.01 2.00
CA VAL A 111 -12.55 1.47 3.32
C VAL A 111 -13.85 2.26 3.17
N HIS A 112 -14.87 1.85 3.90
CA HIS A 112 -16.16 2.52 3.95
C HIS A 112 -16.48 2.96 5.37
N LYS A 113 -16.90 4.22 5.54
CA LYS A 113 -17.52 4.69 6.77
C LYS A 113 -18.91 4.06 6.90
N ILE A 114 -19.20 3.46 8.05
CA ILE A 114 -20.54 3.02 8.42
C ILE A 114 -21.40 4.26 8.71
N LEU A 115 -22.57 4.35 8.07
CA LEU A 115 -23.55 5.38 8.33
C LEU A 115 -24.54 4.87 9.37
N GLU A 116 -24.78 5.66 10.40
CA GLU A 116 -25.83 5.37 11.38
C GLU A 116 -27.19 5.45 10.67
N SER A 117 -28.04 4.45 10.93
CA SER A 117 -29.42 4.46 10.43
C SER A 117 -30.18 5.55 11.17
N MET A 118 -30.82 6.48 10.44
CA MET A 118 -31.65 7.54 11.04
C MET A 118 -32.96 7.04 11.70
N ASN A 119 -33.08 5.74 11.97
CA ASN A 119 -34.23 5.18 12.66
C ASN A 119 -33.81 4.83 14.09
N GLY A 120 -34.05 5.77 15.01
CA GLY A 120 -33.90 5.51 16.44
C GLY A 120 -34.82 4.37 16.86
N SER A 121 -34.29 3.35 17.53
CA SER A 121 -35.05 2.39 18.35
C SER A 121 -34.10 1.57 19.22
N VAL A 122 -34.19 1.81 20.52
CA VAL A 122 -34.14 0.88 21.67
C VAL A 122 -32.98 -0.12 21.79
N GLU A 123 -32.33 -0.04 22.96
CA GLU A 123 -31.39 -0.99 23.54
C GLU A 123 -31.83 -2.45 23.33
N GLY A 124 -31.08 -3.17 22.49
CA GLY A 124 -31.15 -4.61 22.31
C GLY A 124 -29.83 -5.06 21.71
N GLU A 125 -29.21 -6.08 22.29
CA GLU A 125 -27.87 -6.55 21.90
C GLU A 125 -27.77 -6.83 20.38
N PRO A 126 -26.66 -6.46 19.72
CA PRO A 126 -26.53 -6.63 18.28
C PRO A 126 -26.37 -8.11 17.90
N GLN A 127 -27.32 -8.63 17.11
CA GLN A 127 -27.16 -9.94 16.47
C GLN A 127 -26.18 -9.84 15.28
N PRO A 128 -25.38 -10.90 14.99
CA PRO A 128 -24.38 -10.90 13.91
C PRO A 128 -24.94 -10.60 12.51
N ALA A 129 -26.21 -10.91 12.23
CA ALA A 129 -26.83 -10.74 10.92
C ALA A 129 -27.20 -9.29 10.56
N GLU A 130 -27.21 -8.35 11.52
CA GLU A 130 -27.65 -6.97 11.28
C GLU A 130 -26.53 -6.04 10.77
N GLN A 131 -25.27 -6.46 10.85
CA GLN A 131 -24.13 -5.63 10.43
C GLN A 131 -24.01 -5.49 8.90
N GLU A 132 -24.53 -6.44 8.13
CA GLU A 132 -24.47 -6.41 6.64
C GLU A 132 -25.40 -5.37 6.00
N LYS A 133 -26.44 -4.90 6.70
CA LYS A 133 -27.44 -3.95 6.16
C LYS A 133 -27.15 -2.47 6.46
N LYS A 134 -26.05 -2.15 7.15
CA LYS A 134 -25.72 -0.75 7.44
C LYS A 134 -25.30 -0.05 6.15
N SER A 135 -25.96 1.08 5.85
CA SER A 135 -25.54 1.94 4.75
C SER A 135 -24.09 2.38 4.98
N THR A 136 -23.28 2.42 3.94
CA THR A 136 -21.88 2.79 4.05
C THR A 136 -21.50 3.81 2.98
N LYS A 137 -20.44 4.56 3.23
CA LYS A 137 -19.87 5.52 2.28
C LYS A 137 -18.38 5.26 2.10
N PHE A 138 -17.94 5.08 0.88
CA PHE A 138 -16.52 4.91 0.56
C PHE A 138 -15.71 6.13 1.01
N VAL A 139 -14.54 5.90 1.63
CA VAL A 139 -13.68 6.96 2.19
C VAL A 139 -12.19 6.76 1.93
N GLY A 140 -11.74 5.59 1.49
CA GLY A 140 -10.33 5.37 1.25
C GLY A 140 -9.95 3.94 0.90
N LEU A 141 -8.65 3.70 0.83
CA LEU A 141 -8.02 2.47 0.41
C LEU A 141 -6.79 2.22 1.29
N VAL A 142 -6.60 0.96 1.70
CA VAL A 142 -5.35 0.46 2.31
C VAL A 142 -4.83 -0.67 1.44
N THR A 143 -3.53 -0.66 1.13
CA THR A 143 -2.89 -1.71 0.36
C THR A 143 -1.64 -2.25 1.04
N LEU A 144 -1.40 -3.55 0.86
CA LEU A 144 -0.14 -4.21 1.17
C LEU A 144 0.37 -4.87 -0.11
N LYS A 145 1.64 -4.62 -0.44
CA LYS A 145 2.25 -5.16 -1.66
C LYS A 145 3.64 -5.73 -1.37
N SER A 146 3.92 -6.96 -1.78
CA SER A 146 5.29 -7.49 -1.74
C SER A 146 6.23 -6.65 -2.61
N LEU A 147 7.48 -6.52 -2.18
CA LEU A 147 8.48 -5.76 -2.92
C LEU A 147 8.75 -6.40 -4.30
N ASP A 148 9.02 -5.55 -5.28
CA ASP A 148 9.36 -5.89 -6.66
C ASP A 148 10.41 -4.94 -7.24
N ALA A 149 10.75 -5.12 -8.52
CA ALA A 149 11.72 -4.27 -9.21
C ALA A 149 11.31 -2.78 -9.32
N GLY A 150 10.02 -2.46 -9.13
CA GLY A 150 9.51 -1.09 -9.11
C GLY A 150 9.51 -0.46 -7.70
N SER A 151 9.80 -1.25 -6.67
CA SER A 151 9.83 -0.79 -5.28
C SER A 151 11.09 0.02 -4.99
N LEU A 152 11.00 0.95 -4.04
CA LEU A 152 12.16 1.76 -3.65
C LEU A 152 13.28 0.85 -3.09
N ALA A 153 14.43 0.87 -3.76
CA ALA A 153 15.65 0.23 -3.29
C ALA A 153 16.22 1.04 -2.12
N LEU A 154 16.41 0.37 -0.98
CA LEU A 154 16.94 0.96 0.24
C LEU A 154 18.29 0.33 0.57
N PRO A 155 19.19 1.09 1.24
CA PRO A 155 20.44 0.53 1.75
C PRO A 155 20.17 -0.50 2.86
N GLU A 156 21.16 -1.36 3.12
CA GLU A 156 21.02 -2.53 4.00
C GLU A 156 20.58 -2.17 5.42
N ASP A 157 21.06 -1.03 5.95
CA ASP A 157 20.75 -0.49 7.27
C ASP A 157 19.28 -0.05 7.43
N LEU A 158 18.55 0.13 6.33
CA LEU A 158 17.13 0.48 6.30
C LEU A 158 16.22 -0.69 5.89
N THR A 159 16.77 -1.90 5.82
CA THR A 159 16.04 -3.11 5.43
C THR A 159 16.24 -4.24 6.45
N ILE A 160 15.44 -5.30 6.37
CA ILE A 160 15.72 -6.51 7.13
C ILE A 160 17.00 -7.18 6.59
N PRO A 161 17.79 -7.87 7.44
CA PRO A 161 18.98 -8.58 6.98
C PRO A 161 18.67 -9.56 5.85
N ILE A 162 19.54 -9.65 4.84
CA ILE A 162 19.37 -10.53 3.67
C ILE A 162 19.14 -11.99 4.10
N ALA A 163 19.81 -12.45 5.15
CA ALA A 163 19.61 -13.81 5.67
C ALA A 163 18.16 -14.09 6.12
N ALA A 164 17.44 -13.06 6.60
CA ALA A 164 16.06 -13.19 7.08
C ALA A 164 15.02 -13.25 5.95
N THR A 165 15.36 -12.80 4.73
CA THR A 165 14.40 -12.75 3.59
C THR A 165 14.00 -14.13 3.08
N THR A 166 14.73 -15.18 3.47
CA THR A 166 14.40 -16.58 3.16
C THR A 166 13.16 -17.08 3.90
N THR A 167 12.86 -16.51 5.07
CA THR A 167 11.72 -16.90 5.94
C THR A 167 10.76 -15.75 6.19
N THR A 168 11.15 -14.53 5.84
CA THR A 168 10.39 -13.30 6.08
C THR A 168 9.96 -12.65 4.76
N LEU A 169 8.66 -12.54 4.54
CA LEU A 169 8.12 -11.72 3.47
C LEU A 169 8.15 -10.24 3.90
N THR A 170 8.68 -9.37 3.05
CA THR A 170 8.49 -7.92 3.21
C THR A 170 7.36 -7.44 2.31
N VAL A 171 6.39 -6.74 2.89
CA VAL A 171 5.33 -6.03 2.16
C VAL A 171 5.38 -4.54 2.50
N GLU A 172 5.07 -3.71 1.52
CA GLU A 172 4.93 -2.27 1.67
C GLU A 172 3.47 -1.90 1.90
N LEU A 173 3.24 -1.14 2.97
CA LEU A 173 1.98 -0.51 3.30
C LEU A 173 1.84 0.83 2.57
N ALA A 174 0.73 1.00 1.88
CA ALA A 174 0.27 2.29 1.41
C ALA A 174 -1.21 2.49 1.76
N TYR A 175 -1.62 3.76 1.85
CA TYR A 175 -3.01 4.11 2.04
C TYR A 175 -3.32 5.46 1.43
N LEU A 176 -4.59 5.66 1.10
CA LEU A 176 -5.09 6.88 0.49
C LEU A 176 -6.53 7.10 0.95
N PHE A 177 -6.87 8.31 1.36
CA PHE A 177 -8.21 8.63 1.87
C PHE A 177 -8.76 9.87 1.16
N LEU A 178 -10.05 9.84 0.87
CA LEU A 178 -10.80 11.02 0.45
C LEU A 178 -10.82 12.06 1.59
N PRO A 179 -10.85 13.36 1.28
CA PRO A 179 -10.88 14.42 2.29
C PRO A 179 -11.99 14.26 3.34
N ILE A 180 -13.12 13.65 2.96
CA ILE A 180 -14.23 13.37 3.88
C ILE A 180 -13.87 12.41 5.04
N GLY A 181 -12.78 11.64 4.92
CA GLY A 181 -12.27 10.74 5.94
C GLY A 181 -11.13 11.32 6.79
N TRP A 182 -10.58 12.48 6.42
CA TRP A 182 -9.41 13.06 7.08
C TRP A 182 -9.74 13.59 8.48
N GLY A 183 -8.74 13.55 9.38
CA GLY A 183 -8.86 14.05 10.75
C GLY A 183 -9.74 13.21 11.69
N LYS A 184 -10.35 12.12 11.20
CA LYS A 184 -11.27 11.26 11.97
C LYS A 184 -10.62 10.01 12.58
N GLY A 185 -9.34 9.79 12.28
CA GLY A 185 -8.59 8.60 12.70
C GLY A 185 -8.84 7.35 11.83
N TYR A 186 -9.54 7.49 10.70
CA TYR A 186 -9.90 6.34 9.86
C TYR A 186 -8.71 5.63 9.23
N ALA A 187 -7.65 6.35 8.88
CA ALA A 187 -6.44 5.74 8.34
C ALA A 187 -5.78 4.82 9.37
N THR A 188 -5.57 5.30 10.60
CA THR A 188 -5.02 4.50 11.70
C THR A 188 -5.90 3.28 12.01
N GLU A 189 -7.21 3.47 12.20
CA GLU A 189 -8.16 2.37 12.48
C GLU A 189 -8.17 1.33 11.35
N SER A 190 -8.06 1.76 10.09
CA SER A 190 -8.04 0.84 8.94
C SER A 190 -6.74 0.03 8.89
N VAL A 191 -5.59 0.68 9.11
CA VAL A 191 -4.28 -0.01 9.08
C VAL A 191 -4.20 -1.03 10.21
N GLU A 192 -4.61 -0.67 11.43
CA GLU A 192 -4.66 -1.60 12.57
C GLU A 192 -5.58 -2.78 12.28
N ALA A 193 -6.77 -2.54 11.71
CA ALA A 193 -7.70 -3.60 11.35
C ALA A 193 -7.13 -4.56 10.29
N VAL A 194 -6.42 -4.03 9.28
CA VAL A 194 -5.72 -4.83 8.27
C VAL A 194 -4.58 -5.63 8.91
N PHE A 195 -3.82 -5.03 9.82
CA PHE A 195 -2.76 -5.72 10.57
C PHE A 195 -3.30 -6.91 11.37
N GLU A 196 -4.40 -6.73 12.08
CA GLU A 196 -5.07 -7.82 12.80
C GLU A 196 -5.61 -8.90 11.85
N SER A 197 -6.10 -8.52 10.68
CA SER A 197 -6.46 -9.49 9.64
C SER A 197 -5.26 -10.32 9.18
N CYS A 198 -4.12 -9.68 8.88
CA CYS A 198 -2.89 -10.39 8.50
C CYS A 198 -2.43 -11.40 9.57
N LYS A 199 -2.62 -11.08 10.86
CA LYS A 199 -2.31 -11.97 11.98
C LYS A 199 -3.22 -13.19 12.06
N ARG A 200 -4.49 -13.06 11.69
CA ARG A 200 -5.45 -14.17 11.65
C ARG A 200 -5.21 -15.08 10.45
N THR A 201 -4.94 -14.50 9.28
CA THR A 201 -4.81 -15.22 8.00
C THR A 201 -3.36 -15.62 7.72
N ARG A 202 -2.69 -16.28 8.68
CA ARG A 202 -1.26 -16.64 8.57
C ARG A 202 -0.95 -17.49 7.33
N SER A 203 -1.85 -18.40 7.00
CA SER A 203 -1.79 -19.28 5.84
C SER A 203 -1.75 -18.55 4.51
N PHE A 204 -2.31 -17.34 4.41
CA PHE A 204 -2.21 -16.53 3.20
C PHE A 204 -0.77 -16.19 2.84
N TRP A 205 0.11 -16.06 3.85
CA TRP A 205 1.50 -15.64 3.71
C TRP A 205 2.48 -16.79 3.46
N THR A 206 2.01 -18.04 3.37
CA THR A 206 2.88 -19.18 3.08
C THR A 206 3.56 -19.03 1.72
N PRO A 207 4.85 -19.35 1.57
CA PRO A 207 5.65 -20.18 2.48
C PRO A 207 6.39 -19.43 3.60
N PHE A 208 6.17 -18.11 3.73
CA PHE A 208 6.89 -17.30 4.71
C PHE A 208 6.33 -17.52 6.12
N SER A 209 7.23 -17.79 7.08
CA SER A 209 6.85 -17.92 8.49
C SER A 209 6.71 -16.56 9.18
N LYS A 210 7.34 -15.52 8.61
CA LYS A 210 7.36 -14.16 9.16
C LYS A 210 6.88 -13.14 8.13
N LEU A 211 6.31 -12.05 8.63
CA LEU A 211 5.84 -10.94 7.81
C LEU A 211 6.39 -9.62 8.37
N TYR A 212 7.17 -8.92 7.56
CA TYR A 212 7.68 -7.59 7.85
C TYR A 212 6.91 -6.55 7.04
N ILE A 213 6.34 -5.56 7.72
CA ILE A 213 5.65 -4.45 7.09
C ILE A 213 6.62 -3.27 7.00
N ARG A 214 6.78 -2.72 5.80
CA ARG A 214 7.50 -1.49 5.53
C ARG A 214 6.52 -0.37 5.18
N ALA A 215 6.81 0.86 5.59
CA ALA A 215 6.15 2.05 5.06
C ALA A 215 7.20 3.11 4.73
N VAL A 216 6.99 3.84 3.63
CA VAL A 216 7.85 4.94 3.16
C VAL A 216 7.03 6.21 3.18
N VAL A 217 7.42 7.19 3.96
CA VAL A 217 6.69 8.45 4.12
C VAL A 217 7.61 9.62 3.82
N ASN A 218 7.22 10.47 2.87
CA ASN A 218 7.95 11.71 2.60
C ASN A 218 7.92 12.61 3.84
N GLU A 219 9.06 13.17 4.24
CA GLU A 219 9.19 14.05 5.42
C GLU A 219 8.22 15.24 5.39
N SER A 220 7.92 15.75 4.20
CA SER A 220 6.99 16.86 3.99
C SER A 220 5.50 16.47 4.13
N ASN A 221 5.18 15.21 4.44
CA ASN A 221 3.83 14.72 4.68
C ASN A 221 3.57 14.42 6.18
N PRO A 222 3.39 15.45 7.02
CA PRO A 222 3.23 15.29 8.45
C PRO A 222 1.95 14.55 8.85
N ALA A 223 0.93 14.55 7.99
CA ALA A 223 -0.30 13.80 8.23
C ALA A 223 -0.03 12.29 8.21
N SER A 224 0.72 11.81 7.23
CA SER A 224 1.04 10.39 7.09
C SER A 224 2.07 9.93 8.12
N LEU A 225 3.02 10.79 8.50
CA LEU A 225 3.93 10.53 9.61
C LEU A 225 3.16 10.25 10.92
N ARG A 226 2.15 11.07 11.23
CA ARG A 226 1.30 10.87 12.41
C ARG A 226 0.44 9.62 12.35
N VAL A 227 0.03 9.17 11.15
CA VAL A 227 -0.75 7.94 11.02
C VAL A 227 0.14 6.74 11.30
N ILE A 228 1.32 6.65 10.66
CA ILE A 228 2.25 5.54 10.83
C ILE A 228 2.80 5.44 12.27
N ASP A 229 3.07 6.58 12.91
CA ASP A 229 3.50 6.62 14.32
C ASP A 229 2.46 5.96 15.25
N LYS A 230 1.17 6.15 14.96
CA LYS A 230 0.08 5.57 15.75
C LYS A 230 -0.15 4.08 15.52
N THR A 231 0.32 3.52 14.41
CA THR A 231 0.11 2.09 14.09
C THR A 231 1.13 1.18 14.78
N GLY A 232 2.02 1.73 15.61
CA GLY A 232 3.06 0.98 16.32
C GLY A 232 4.24 0.58 15.44
N MET A 233 4.35 1.14 14.23
CA MET A 233 5.53 0.94 13.38
C MET A 233 6.69 1.79 13.91
N THR A 234 7.90 1.23 13.89
CA THR A 234 9.09 1.93 14.35
C THR A 234 9.79 2.61 13.19
N LYS A 235 10.24 3.85 13.37
CA LYS A 235 11.09 4.53 12.38
C LYS A 235 12.46 3.85 12.35
N SER A 236 12.77 3.18 11.23
CA SER A 236 14.06 2.54 10.98
C SER A 236 15.14 3.56 10.62
N GLY A 237 14.77 4.66 9.95
CA GLY A 237 15.70 5.72 9.61
C GLY A 237 15.14 6.73 8.62
N VAL A 238 16.05 7.51 8.02
CA VAL A 238 15.74 8.47 6.94
C VAL A 238 16.60 8.10 5.74
N TYR A 239 15.97 8.00 4.58
CA TYR A 239 16.63 7.80 3.30
C TYR A 239 16.53 9.08 2.47
N ASP A 240 17.68 9.70 2.20
CA ASP A 240 17.76 10.85 1.29
C ASP A 240 17.72 10.34 -0.15
N TRP A 241 16.51 10.29 -0.70
CA TRP A 241 16.29 9.85 -2.07
C TRP A 241 16.83 10.89 -3.05
N THR A 242 17.52 10.41 -4.08
CA THR A 242 17.84 11.18 -5.29
C THR A 242 17.51 10.32 -6.50
N GLY A 243 16.80 10.87 -7.47
CA GLY A 243 16.38 10.08 -8.63
C GLY A 243 15.85 10.92 -9.79
N LYS A 244 15.18 10.25 -10.72
CA LYS A 244 14.47 10.90 -11.81
C LYS A 244 13.37 11.80 -11.23
N ALA A 245 13.22 12.99 -11.79
CA ALA A 245 12.17 13.93 -11.41
C ALA A 245 10.79 13.26 -11.38
N ILE A 246 10.10 13.36 -10.24
CA ILE A 246 8.70 12.96 -10.05
C ILE A 246 7.87 14.19 -9.69
N PHE A 247 6.62 14.24 -10.13
CA PHE A 247 5.72 15.31 -9.72
C PHE A 247 4.96 14.86 -8.47
N LEU A 248 5.22 15.51 -7.33
CA LEU A 248 4.67 15.13 -6.03
C LEU A 248 4.40 16.38 -5.20
N ALA A 249 3.22 16.44 -4.57
CA ALA A 249 2.80 17.57 -3.73
C ALA A 249 2.91 18.95 -4.39
N GLY A 250 2.61 19.03 -5.69
CA GLY A 250 2.54 20.28 -6.44
C GLY A 250 3.84 20.75 -7.08
N GLU A 251 4.93 19.97 -6.99
CA GLU A 251 6.22 20.35 -7.58
C GLU A 251 6.99 19.14 -8.16
N TRP A 252 7.92 19.42 -9.06
CA TRP A 252 8.87 18.43 -9.58
C TRP A 252 10.00 18.24 -8.58
N ARG A 253 10.21 17.01 -8.13
CA ARG A 253 11.18 16.64 -7.11
C ARG A 253 12.17 15.62 -7.66
N GLU A 254 13.46 15.94 -7.54
CA GLU A 254 14.58 15.03 -7.84
C GLU A 254 15.28 14.54 -6.58
N ARG A 255 14.96 15.16 -5.43
CA ARG A 255 15.52 14.85 -4.12
C ARG A 255 14.45 15.03 -3.05
N ASP A 256 14.41 14.13 -2.09
CA ASP A 256 13.53 14.19 -0.93
C ASP A 256 14.07 13.33 0.21
N SER A 257 13.79 13.73 1.45
CA SER A 257 14.05 12.90 2.62
C SER A 257 12.82 12.02 2.91
N LEU A 258 13.03 10.71 2.93
CA LEU A 258 11.99 9.70 3.10
C LEU A 258 12.17 9.00 4.44
N HIS A 259 11.19 9.09 5.32
CA HIS A 259 11.18 8.34 6.58
C HIS A 259 10.77 6.90 6.31
N ILE A 260 11.65 5.97 6.69
CA ILE A 260 11.43 4.54 6.54
C ILE A 260 10.93 4.01 7.88
N PHE A 261 9.79 3.32 7.85
CA PHE A 261 9.20 2.66 9.00
C PHE A 261 9.11 1.16 8.76
N GLY A 262 9.21 0.40 9.84
CA GLY A 262 9.23 -1.05 9.82
C GLY A 262 8.62 -1.67 11.06
N MET A 263 8.03 -2.85 10.91
CA MET A 263 7.67 -3.73 12.02
C MET A 263 7.57 -5.18 11.58
N HIS A 264 7.95 -6.11 12.47
CA HIS A 264 7.55 -7.50 12.35
C HIS A 264 6.10 -7.63 12.81
N LEU A 265 5.21 -8.01 11.90
CA LEU A 265 3.80 -8.24 12.20
C LEU A 265 3.53 -9.68 12.59
N LEU A 266 4.27 -10.63 11.99
CA LEU A 266 4.30 -12.05 12.33
C LEU A 266 5.75 -12.47 12.59
N GLU A 267 5.96 -13.21 13.68
CA GLU A 267 7.23 -13.80 14.09
C GLU A 267 7.16 -15.33 14.16
#